data_AF-A0A933J2W6-F1
#
_entry.id   AF-A0A933J2W6-F1
#
_cell.length_a   1.000
_cell.length_b   1.000
_cell.length_c   1.000
_cell.angle_alpha   90.00
_cell.angle_beta   90.00
_cell.angle_gamma   90.00
#
_symmetry.space_group_name_H-M   'P 1'
#
loop_
_entity.id
_entity.type
_entity.pdbx_description
1 polymer ?
#
loop_
_entity_poly.entity_id
_entity_poly.type
_entity_poly.pdbx_seq_one_letter_code
_entity_poly.pdbx_strand_id
1 'polypeptide(L)'
;MDKYLRPKGFLQLGGIILLVLGIAGFLLELIFPAGKFLTAFGAGDVLYFDAFENIAHTILGIVALIAARVLAPNLQKWLVALLGVFGIVVTLLGFAYAGLPAPNLGVTNVELLDDVVHFVVGVWALVAAFRPAAVMEAVTGRVTR
;
A
#
# COMPACT_ATOMS: atom_id res chain seq x y z
N MET A 1 0.42 -18.49 5.27
CA MET A 1 0.47 -17.01 5.20
C MET A 1 1.88 -16.47 4.98
N ASP A 2 2.95 -17.22 5.30
CA ASP A 2 4.33 -16.70 5.34
C ASP A 2 4.90 -16.20 4.00
N LYS A 3 4.32 -16.61 2.87
CA LYS A 3 4.78 -16.13 1.55
C LYS A 3 4.67 -14.62 1.39
N TYR A 4 3.63 -13.99 1.96
CA TYR A 4 3.34 -12.55 1.82
C TYR A 4 3.99 -11.68 2.91
N LEU A 5 4.61 -12.30 3.91
CA LEU A 5 5.36 -11.64 4.99
C LEU A 5 6.86 -11.64 4.70
N ARG A 6 7.23 -11.64 3.42
CA ARG A 6 8.60 -11.53 2.90
C ARG A 6 8.61 -10.44 1.82
N PRO A 7 9.76 -9.79 1.53
CA PRO A 7 9.79 -8.63 0.64
C PRO A 7 9.21 -8.92 -0.74
N LYS A 8 9.59 -10.04 -1.34
CA LYS A 8 9.04 -10.48 -2.64
C LYS A 8 7.52 -10.65 -2.60
N GLY A 9 7.00 -11.28 -1.54
CA GLY A 9 5.58 -11.56 -1.42
C GLY A 9 4.75 -10.29 -1.19
N PHE A 10 5.30 -9.34 -0.43
CA PHE A 10 4.73 -8.00 -0.29
C PHE A 10 4.66 -7.30 -1.65
N LEU A 11 5.78 -7.23 -2.39
CA LEU A 11 5.81 -6.59 -3.71
C LEU A 11 4.86 -7.24 -4.71
N GLN A 12 4.70 -8.57 -4.67
CA GLN A 12 3.76 -9.29 -5.53
C GLN A 12 2.31 -9.00 -5.17
N LEU A 13 1.90 -9.27 -3.92
CA LEU A 13 0.50 -9.13 -3.54
C LEU A 13 0.10 -7.65 -3.44
N GLY A 14 0.94 -6.83 -2.82
CA GLY A 14 0.76 -5.38 -2.76
C GLY A 14 0.71 -4.79 -4.17
N GLY A 15 1.62 -5.18 -5.06
CA GLY A 15 1.60 -4.74 -6.45
C GLY A 15 0.31 -5.09 -7.20
N ILE A 16 -0.23 -6.31 -6.99
CA ILE A 16 -1.53 -6.71 -7.54
C ILE A 16 -2.65 -5.83 -6.97
N ILE A 17 -2.68 -5.64 -5.65
CA ILE A 17 -3.72 -4.84 -4.98
C ILE A 17 -3.71 -3.41 -5.50
N LEU A 18 -2.54 -2.75 -5.53
CA LEU A 18 -2.40 -1.38 -6.03
C LEU A 18 -2.85 -1.25 -7.49
N LEU A 19 -2.44 -2.20 -8.35
CA LEU A 19 -2.83 -2.17 -9.76
C LEU A 19 -4.34 -2.36 -9.95
N VAL A 20 -4.94 -3.29 -9.21
CA VAL A 20 -6.39 -3.53 -9.24
C VAL A 20 -7.14 -2.31 -8.73
N LEU A 21 -6.71 -1.70 -7.62
CA LEU A 21 -7.33 -0.50 -7.06
C LEU A 21 -7.22 0.68 -8.02
N GLY A 22 -6.07 0.92 -8.63
CA GLY A 22 -5.89 2.01 -9.60
C GLY A 22 -6.78 1.86 -10.84
N ILE A 23 -6.83 0.65 -11.42
CA ILE A 23 -7.71 0.36 -12.57
C ILE A 23 -9.18 0.48 -12.18
N ALA A 24 -9.58 -0.11 -11.04
CA ALA A 24 -10.95 -0.04 -10.56
C ALA A 24 -11.36 1.41 -10.28
N GLY A 25 -10.48 2.21 -9.69
CA GLY A 25 -10.72 3.63 -9.43
C GLY A 25 -11.02 4.43 -10.69
N PHE A 26 -10.24 4.27 -11.76
CA PHE A 26 -10.56 4.91 -13.05
C PHE A 26 -11.92 4.48 -13.62
N LEU A 27 -12.27 3.20 -13.49
CA LEU A 27 -13.58 2.69 -13.94
C LEU A 27 -14.73 3.22 -13.08
N LEU A 28 -14.50 3.38 -11.77
CA LEU A 28 -15.47 3.95 -10.85
C LEU A 28 -15.64 5.44 -11.09
N GLU A 29 -14.58 6.18 -11.39
CA GLU A 29 -14.65 7.61 -11.69
C GLU A 29 -15.51 7.91 -12.94
N LEU A 30 -15.55 6.99 -13.91
CA LEU A 30 -16.44 7.08 -15.06
C LEU A 30 -17.93 7.05 -14.68
N ILE A 31 -18.27 6.39 -13.57
CA ILE A 31 -19.65 6.20 -13.08
C ILE A 31 -19.97 7.20 -11.96
N PHE A 32 -18.99 7.51 -11.12
CA PHE A 32 -19.09 8.34 -9.91
C PHE A 32 -18.07 9.49 -9.98
N PRO A 33 -18.50 10.69 -10.41
CA PRO A 33 -17.60 11.84 -10.60
C PRO A 33 -16.78 12.16 -9.35
N ALA A 34 -15.52 12.55 -9.56
CA ALA A 34 -14.56 12.88 -8.51
C ALA A 34 -14.26 11.72 -7.52
N GLY A 35 -14.42 10.47 -7.95
CA GLY A 35 -14.07 9.30 -7.13
C GLY A 35 -14.98 9.06 -5.93
N LYS A 36 -16.13 9.75 -5.86
CA LYS A 36 -17.08 9.72 -4.72
C LYS A 36 -17.98 8.47 -4.71
N PHE A 37 -17.41 7.30 -4.97
CA PHE A 37 -18.13 6.03 -5.02
C PHE A 37 -18.91 5.76 -3.72
N LEU A 38 -18.24 5.85 -2.57
CA LEU A 38 -18.87 5.56 -1.27
C LEU A 38 -19.92 6.61 -0.85
N THR A 39 -19.72 7.88 -1.23
CA THR A 39 -20.69 8.95 -1.03
C THR A 39 -22.00 8.66 -1.74
N ALA A 40 -21.95 8.04 -2.93
CA ALA A 40 -23.15 7.64 -3.68
C ALA A 40 -24.01 6.58 -2.94
N PHE A 41 -23.44 5.89 -1.96
CA PHE A 41 -24.16 4.94 -1.09
C PHE A 41 -24.39 5.47 0.33
N GLY A 42 -24.20 6.78 0.55
CA GLY A 42 -24.46 7.43 1.84
C GLY A 42 -23.40 7.18 2.92
N ALA A 43 -22.23 6.61 2.56
CA ALA A 43 -21.14 6.34 3.51
C ALA A 43 -20.26 7.58 3.79
N GLY A 44 -20.56 8.72 3.15
CA GLY A 44 -19.81 9.97 3.30
C GLY A 44 -18.49 9.98 2.52
N ASP A 45 -17.76 11.09 2.68
CA ASP A 45 -16.49 11.36 2.04
C ASP A 45 -15.34 10.72 2.85
N VAL A 46 -15.34 9.39 2.90
CA VAL A 46 -14.44 8.61 3.80
C VAL A 46 -13.33 7.86 3.08
N LEU A 47 -13.45 7.69 1.76
CA LEU A 47 -12.44 7.06 0.90
C LEU A 47 -12.67 7.52 -0.53
N TYR A 48 -11.64 8.08 -1.15
CA TYR A 48 -11.70 8.58 -2.51
C TYR A 48 -10.90 7.71 -3.47
N PHE A 49 -11.30 7.74 -4.72
CA PHE A 49 -10.56 7.17 -5.84
C PHE A 49 -10.35 8.26 -6.87
N ASP A 50 -9.66 9.34 -6.48
CA ASP A 50 -9.44 10.44 -7.38
C ASP A 50 -8.42 10.08 -8.49
N ALA A 51 -8.39 10.87 -9.55
CA ALA A 51 -7.54 10.60 -10.71
C ALA A 51 -6.05 10.51 -10.34
N PHE A 52 -5.56 11.30 -9.39
CA PHE A 52 -4.14 11.29 -9.00
C PHE A 52 -3.80 10.04 -8.19
N GLU A 53 -4.66 9.65 -7.26
CA GLU A 53 -4.52 8.40 -6.51
C GLU A 53 -4.54 7.20 -7.45
N ASN A 54 -5.46 7.17 -8.41
CA ASN A 54 -5.58 6.07 -9.38
C ASN A 54 -4.32 5.94 -10.25
N ILE A 55 -3.74 7.06 -10.68
CA ILE A 55 -2.45 7.08 -11.40
C ILE A 55 -1.34 6.53 -10.49
N ALA A 56 -1.23 7.03 -9.26
CA ALA A 56 -0.19 6.62 -8.31
C ALA A 56 -0.28 5.10 -8.02
N HIS A 57 -1.46 4.60 -7.69
CA HIS A 57 -1.73 3.18 -7.44
C HIS A 57 -1.39 2.31 -8.66
N THR A 58 -1.76 2.74 -9.87
CA THR A 58 -1.46 2.00 -11.10
C THR A 58 0.05 1.91 -11.36
N ILE A 59 0.77 3.04 -11.30
CA ILE A 59 2.22 3.09 -11.55
C ILE A 59 2.97 2.30 -10.47
N LEU A 60 2.67 2.54 -9.19
CA LEU A 60 3.30 1.83 -8.09
C LEU A 60 3.02 0.33 -8.13
N GLY A 61 1.81 -0.07 -8.54
CA GLY A 61 1.45 -1.47 -8.75
C GLY A 61 2.33 -2.14 -9.81
N ILE A 62 2.45 -1.52 -10.99
CA ILE A 62 3.32 -2.03 -12.08
C ILE A 62 4.78 -2.10 -11.61
N VAL A 63 5.30 -1.04 -11.00
CA VAL A 63 6.69 -0.97 -10.52
C VAL A 63 6.96 -2.04 -9.46
N ALA A 64 6.03 -2.27 -8.52
CA ALA A 64 6.17 -3.29 -7.49
C ALA A 64 6.23 -4.71 -8.10
N LEU A 65 5.39 -5.01 -9.09
CA LEU A 65 5.40 -6.31 -9.78
C LEU A 65 6.69 -6.56 -10.55
N ILE A 66 7.23 -5.53 -11.22
CA ILE A 66 8.52 -5.60 -11.89
C ILE A 66 9.65 -5.78 -10.87
N ALA A 67 9.65 -4.98 -9.81
CA ALA A 67 10.65 -5.05 -8.74
C ALA A 67 10.71 -6.42 -8.07
N ALA A 68 9.56 -7.07 -7.88
CA ALA A 68 9.48 -8.44 -7.32
C ALA A 68 10.20 -9.51 -8.17
N ARG A 69 10.39 -9.24 -9.47
CA ARG A 69 11.02 -10.17 -10.43
C ARG A 69 12.47 -9.81 -10.71
N VAL A 70 12.78 -8.53 -10.82
CA VAL A 70 14.08 -8.05 -11.34
C VAL A 70 15.08 -7.76 -10.22
N LEU A 71 14.63 -7.26 -9.06
CA LEU A 71 15.56 -6.86 -8.00
C LEU A 71 16.11 -8.06 -7.23
N ALA A 72 17.39 -7.97 -6.85
CA ALA A 72 18.01 -8.92 -5.92
C ALA A 72 17.32 -8.87 -4.53
N PRO A 73 17.31 -9.97 -3.76
CA PRO A 73 16.59 -10.05 -2.48
C PRO A 73 16.92 -8.93 -1.48
N ASN A 74 18.19 -8.53 -1.39
CA ASN A 74 18.61 -7.43 -0.51
C ASN A 74 18.01 -6.08 -0.93
N LEU A 75 17.94 -5.80 -2.23
CA LEU A 75 17.32 -4.58 -2.75
C LEU A 75 15.80 -4.59 -2.55
N GLN A 76 15.15 -5.75 -2.71
CA GLN A 76 13.72 -5.90 -2.41
C GLN A 76 13.43 -5.58 -0.94
N LYS A 77 14.26 -6.05 0.00
CA LYS A 77 14.12 -5.74 1.43
C LYS A 77 14.11 -4.22 1.66
N TRP A 78 15.11 -3.51 1.16
CA TRP A 78 15.23 -2.07 1.40
C TRP A 78 14.18 -1.25 0.68
N LEU A 79 13.78 -1.66 -0.53
CA LEU A 79 12.64 -1.06 -1.21
C LEU A 79 11.34 -1.21 -0.39
N VAL A 80 11.06 -2.42 0.10
CA VAL A 80 9.86 -2.67 0.91
C VAL A 80 9.92 -1.91 2.24
N ALA A 81 11.09 -1.82 2.87
CA ALA A 81 11.27 -1.01 4.07
C ALA A 81 10.97 0.48 3.79
N LEU A 82 11.47 1.02 2.68
CA LEU A 82 11.21 2.40 2.26
C LEU A 82 9.72 2.64 2.00
N LEU A 83 9.04 1.74 1.29
CA LEU A 83 7.59 1.80 1.09
C LEU A 83 6.82 1.76 2.43
N GLY A 84 7.30 0.96 3.38
CA GLY A 84 6.74 0.90 4.72
C GLY A 84 6.86 2.22 5.48
N VAL A 85 8.05 2.82 5.50
CA VAL A 85 8.27 4.15 6.10
C VAL A 85 7.41 5.21 5.41
N PHE A 86 7.35 5.19 4.07
CA PHE A 86 6.53 6.12 3.31
C PHE A 86 5.04 6.01 3.68
N GLY A 87 4.50 4.78 3.77
CA GLY A 87 3.12 4.56 4.21
C GLY A 87 2.83 5.14 5.61
N ILE A 88 3.75 4.94 6.56
CA ILE A 88 3.62 5.53 7.91
C ILE A 88 3.66 7.06 7.86
N VAL A 89 4.55 7.65 7.05
CA VAL A 89 4.62 9.11 6.89
C VAL A 89 3.32 9.66 6.30
N VAL A 90 2.77 9.03 5.26
CA VAL A 90 1.49 9.44 4.65
C VAL A 90 0.37 9.39 5.68
N THR A 91 0.25 8.30 6.44
CA THR A 91 -0.71 8.19 7.55
C THR A 91 -0.57 9.33 8.56
N LEU A 92 0.65 9.64 9.00
CA LEU A 92 0.87 10.69 9.99
C LEU A 92 0.51 12.08 9.44
N LEU A 93 0.81 12.33 8.16
CA LEU A 93 0.43 13.57 7.49
C LEU A 93 -1.10 13.65 7.35
N GLY A 94 -1.77 12.58 6.96
CA GLY A 94 -3.23 12.60 6.83
C GLY A 94 -3.93 12.85 8.16
N PHE A 95 -3.50 12.20 9.25
CA PHE A 95 -4.03 12.54 10.57
C PHE A 95 -3.74 13.99 10.99
N ALA A 96 -2.59 14.55 10.59
CA ALA A 96 -2.24 15.94 10.91
C ALA A 96 -3.07 16.97 10.11
N TYR A 97 -3.48 16.63 8.89
CA TYR A 97 -4.30 17.48 8.02
C TYR A 97 -5.78 17.09 8.00
N ALA A 98 -6.18 16.11 8.81
CA ALA A 98 -7.56 15.68 8.96
C ALA A 98 -8.45 16.86 9.42
N GLY A 99 -9.52 17.13 8.66
CA GLY A 99 -10.46 18.22 8.94
C GLY A 99 -10.17 19.54 8.22
N LEU A 100 -9.10 19.64 7.42
CA LEU A 100 -8.94 20.74 6.46
C LEU A 100 -9.82 20.54 5.23
N PRO A 101 -10.23 21.62 4.52
CA PRO A 101 -10.94 21.50 3.26
C PRO A 101 -10.12 20.74 2.20
N ALA A 102 -10.79 19.87 1.45
CA ALA A 102 -10.24 19.16 0.31
C ALA A 102 -9.81 20.13 -0.83
N PRO A 103 -8.66 19.92 -1.53
CA PRO A 103 -7.61 18.93 -1.29
C PRO A 103 -6.71 19.28 -0.09
N ASN A 104 -6.69 18.45 0.95
CA ASN A 104 -5.95 18.74 2.20
C ASN A 104 -4.45 18.40 2.14
N LEU A 105 -3.98 17.67 1.12
CA LEU A 105 -2.56 17.45 0.80
C LEU A 105 -2.12 18.14 -0.51
N GLY A 106 -2.87 19.16 -0.94
CA GLY A 106 -2.58 19.99 -2.11
C GLY A 106 -2.95 19.36 -3.45
N VAL A 107 -2.54 18.11 -3.70
CA VAL A 107 -2.83 17.38 -4.97
C VAL A 107 -3.74 16.17 -4.80
N THR A 108 -4.02 15.76 -3.56
CA THR A 108 -4.86 14.61 -3.19
C THR A 108 -5.55 14.91 -1.86
N ASN A 109 -6.60 14.15 -1.55
CA ASN A 109 -7.14 14.12 -0.20
C ASN A 109 -6.51 13.01 0.65
N VAL A 110 -6.63 13.15 1.96
CA VAL A 110 -6.34 12.12 2.96
C VAL A 110 -7.51 12.08 3.93
N GLU A 111 -8.35 11.07 3.75
CA GLU A 111 -9.49 10.74 4.58
C GLU A 111 -9.11 9.72 5.66
N LEU A 112 -9.95 9.65 6.70
CA LEU A 112 -9.72 8.78 7.85
C LEU A 112 -9.51 7.30 7.47
N LEU A 113 -10.26 6.76 6.50
CA LEU A 113 -10.07 5.37 6.10
C LEU A 113 -8.80 5.18 5.26
N ASP A 114 -8.46 6.15 4.42
CA ASP A 114 -7.22 6.10 3.64
C ASP A 114 -6.00 6.11 4.56
N ASP A 115 -6.00 6.93 5.61
CA ASP A 115 -4.92 6.95 6.60
C ASP A 115 -4.75 5.60 7.31
N VAL A 116 -5.86 4.96 7.68
CA VAL A 116 -5.87 3.64 8.31
C VAL A 116 -5.34 2.57 7.34
N VAL A 117 -5.74 2.61 6.07
CA VAL A 117 -5.27 1.67 5.05
C VAL A 117 -3.76 1.83 4.85
N HIS A 118 -3.27 3.07 4.69
CA HIS A 118 -1.84 3.35 4.55
C HIS A 118 -1.03 2.92 5.78
N PHE A 119 -1.61 3.04 6.98
CA PHE A 119 -0.97 2.59 8.21
C PHE A 119 -0.79 1.07 8.21
N VAL A 120 -1.88 0.35 7.93
CA VAL A 120 -1.88 -1.12 7.90
C VAL A 120 -0.91 -1.64 6.83
N VAL A 121 -0.92 -1.05 5.64
CA VAL A 121 -0.01 -1.43 4.56
C VAL A 121 1.44 -1.07 4.91
N GLY A 122 1.68 0.09 5.54
CA GLY A 122 2.99 0.52 6.01
C GLY A 122 3.58 -0.45 7.05
N VAL A 123 2.78 -0.84 8.05
CA VAL A 123 3.16 -1.85 9.04
C VAL A 123 3.42 -3.20 8.36
N TRP A 124 2.55 -3.65 7.45
CA TRP A 124 2.77 -4.89 6.72
C TRP A 124 4.08 -4.89 5.93
N ALA A 125 4.42 -3.79 5.26
CA ALA A 125 5.67 -3.62 4.54
C ALA A 125 6.89 -3.73 5.48
N LEU A 126 6.88 -2.99 6.59
CA LEU A 126 7.98 -3.02 7.57
C LEU A 126 8.15 -4.43 8.16
N VAL A 127 7.06 -5.10 8.51
CA VAL A 127 7.09 -6.50 8.97
C VAL A 127 7.68 -7.40 7.87
N ALA A 128 7.24 -7.26 6.62
CA ALA A 128 7.74 -8.07 5.51
C ALA A 128 9.24 -7.83 5.23
N ALA A 129 9.74 -6.61 5.47
CA ALA A 129 11.15 -6.25 5.27
C ALA A 129 12.07 -6.80 6.38
N PHE A 130 11.62 -6.80 7.63
CA PHE A 130 12.48 -7.07 8.79
C PHE A 130 12.15 -8.36 9.54
N ARG A 131 11.14 -9.12 9.14
CA ARG A 131 10.84 -10.42 9.77
C ARG A 131 12.09 -11.32 9.70
N PRO A 132 12.66 -11.72 10.85
CA PRO A 132 13.81 -12.62 10.86
C PRO A 132 13.43 -13.95 10.23
N ALA A 133 14.31 -14.53 9.41
CA ALA A 133 14.14 -15.89 8.87
C ALA A 133 14.14 -16.99 9.97
N ALA A 134 14.40 -16.61 11.23
CA ALA A 134 14.77 -17.46 12.35
C ALA A 134 13.64 -18.27 13.01
N VAL A 135 12.40 -18.24 12.51
CA VAL A 135 11.33 -19.09 13.07
C VAL A 135 11.28 -20.48 12.40
N MET A 136 11.90 -20.66 11.23
CA MET A 136 11.94 -21.98 10.57
C MET A 136 13.08 -22.89 11.04
N GLU A 137 14.24 -22.34 11.42
CA GLU A 137 15.37 -23.15 11.92
C GLU A 137 15.09 -23.73 13.31
N ALA A 138 14.46 -22.95 14.21
CA ALA A 138 14.11 -23.42 15.55
C ALA A 138 13.02 -24.51 15.56
N VAL A 139 12.18 -24.58 14.52
CA VAL A 139 11.07 -25.55 14.41
C VAL A 139 11.45 -26.80 13.60
N THR A 140 12.40 -26.70 12.66
CA THR A 140 12.74 -27.83 11.78
C THR A 140 13.95 -28.65 12.21
N GLY A 141 14.70 -28.22 13.23
CA GLY A 141 15.76 -29.02 13.87
C GLY A 141 16.85 -29.51 12.92
N ARG A 142 17.02 -28.91 11.73
CA ARG A 142 18.10 -29.28 10.82
C ARG A 142 19.37 -28.53 11.17
N VAL A 143 20.11 -29.13 12.08
CA VAL A 143 21.57 -28.98 12.15
C VAL A 143 22.14 -29.65 10.90
N THR A 144 22.42 -28.91 9.84
CA THR A 144 23.35 -29.40 8.81
C THR A 144 24.76 -29.04 9.27
N ARG A 145 25.49 -30.07 9.72
CA ARG A 145 26.95 -30.06 9.75
C ARG A 145 27.51 -29.97 8.35
#